data_AF-A0A2E7VMA7-F1
#
_entry.id   AF-A0A2E7VMA7-F1
#
_cell.length_a   1.000
_cell.length_b   1.000
_cell.length_c   1.000
_cell.angle_alpha   90.00
_cell.angle_beta   90.00
_cell.angle_gamma   90.00
#
_symmetry.space_group_name_H-M   'P 1'
#
loop_
_entity.id
_entity.type
_entity.pdbx_description
1 polymer ?
#
loop_
_entity_poly.entity_id
_entity_poly.type
_entity_poly.pdbx_seq_one_letter_code
_entity_poly.pdbx_strand_id
1 'polypeptide(L)'
;MRVAVAKGDVRDRLSNDFLSRWEAIKGARNGLLGKIKAVLKRRGLPTSNWIITRPYHKDLIGRSKNQGMSFFNHIGIDREDKVARDEAWARNYDFFGAPVELFIFTHKSLGKYSASDAGLFMQNLILSAHSRGLGTCPQGAVAVWEDAVRKEFEISKNYSLLCGICLGYPSDERVNSFKADRPSPSEIILPKK
;
A
#
# COMPACT_ATOMS: atom_id res chain seq x y z
N MET A 1 -1.28 5.18 -18.76
CA MET A 1 -1.18 5.40 -17.29
C MET A 1 -1.51 6.85 -16.97
N ARG A 2 -1.99 7.14 -15.76
CA ARG A 2 -2.18 8.49 -15.20
C ARG A 2 -1.63 8.53 -13.78
N VAL A 3 -1.23 9.70 -13.31
CA VAL A 3 -0.69 9.90 -11.95
C VAL A 3 -1.42 11.08 -11.33
N ALA A 4 -2.04 10.89 -10.18
CA ALA A 4 -2.56 11.98 -9.36
C ALA A 4 -1.53 12.29 -8.27
N VAL A 5 -1.18 13.57 -8.12
CA VAL A 5 -0.15 14.03 -7.18
C VAL A 5 -0.83 14.83 -6.08
N ALA A 6 -0.92 14.25 -4.89
CA ALA A 6 -1.47 14.90 -3.71
C ALA A 6 -0.35 15.56 -2.89
N LYS A 7 -0.53 16.85 -2.57
CA LYS A 7 0.35 17.67 -1.73
C LYS A 7 -0.47 18.70 -0.97
N GLY A 8 0.06 19.20 0.16
CA GLY A 8 -0.64 20.18 1.02
C GLY A 8 -2.03 19.69 1.40
N ASP A 9 -3.02 20.58 1.35
CA ASP A 9 -4.39 20.31 1.81
C ASP A 9 -5.04 19.08 1.15
N VAL A 10 -4.76 18.81 -0.14
CA VAL A 10 -5.31 17.64 -0.84
C VAL A 10 -4.78 16.35 -0.21
N ARG A 11 -3.48 16.30 0.09
CA ARG A 11 -2.84 15.16 0.76
C ARG A 11 -3.43 14.98 2.15
N ASP A 12 -3.60 16.06 2.90
CA ASP A 12 -4.09 15.99 4.28
C ASP A 12 -5.55 15.55 4.36
N ARG A 13 -6.42 16.03 3.45
CA ARG A 13 -7.80 15.54 3.34
C ARG A 13 -7.87 14.06 3.00
N LEU A 14 -7.05 13.59 2.05
CA LEU A 14 -7.00 12.17 1.70
C LEU A 14 -6.53 11.33 2.88
N SER A 15 -5.47 11.75 3.57
CA SER A 15 -4.98 11.07 4.75
C SER A 15 -6.06 10.95 5.83
N ASN A 16 -6.74 12.06 6.14
CA ASN A 16 -7.80 12.09 7.13
C ASN A 16 -8.99 11.17 6.74
N ASP A 17 -9.41 11.16 5.47
CA ASP A 17 -10.48 10.25 5.03
C ASP A 17 -10.03 8.77 5.11
N PHE A 18 -8.80 8.46 4.71
CA PHE A 18 -8.27 7.09 4.73
C PHE A 18 -8.13 6.58 6.17
N LEU A 19 -7.61 7.40 7.08
CA LEU A 19 -7.55 7.06 8.51
C LEU A 19 -8.94 6.86 9.10
N SER A 20 -9.89 7.76 8.81
CA SER A 20 -11.29 7.62 9.25
C SER A 20 -11.93 6.31 8.77
N ARG A 21 -11.67 5.92 7.52
CA ARG A 21 -12.13 4.64 6.96
C ARG A 21 -11.47 3.46 7.61
N TRP A 22 -10.15 3.52 7.87
CA TRP A 22 -9.42 2.47 8.57
C TRP A 22 -9.96 2.25 9.98
N GLU A 23 -10.16 3.32 10.74
CA GLU A 23 -10.73 3.26 12.09
C GLU A 23 -12.11 2.58 12.11
N ALA A 24 -12.90 2.74 11.05
CA ALA A 24 -14.18 2.07 10.91
C ALA A 24 -14.06 0.55 10.71
N ILE A 25 -12.95 0.04 10.18
CA ILE A 25 -12.79 -1.37 9.77
C ILE A 25 -11.66 -2.14 10.46
N LYS A 26 -10.73 -1.49 11.17
CA LYS A 26 -9.57 -2.17 11.78
C LYS A 26 -9.99 -3.33 12.70
N GLY A 27 -11.08 -3.13 13.44
CA GLY A 27 -11.70 -4.16 14.29
C GLY A 27 -12.24 -5.39 13.54
N ALA A 28 -12.43 -5.34 12.21
CA ALA A 28 -12.88 -6.47 11.40
C ALA A 28 -11.89 -7.64 11.38
N ARG A 29 -10.62 -7.36 11.67
CA ARG A 29 -9.58 -8.37 11.80
C ARG A 29 -9.69 -9.19 13.09
N ASN A 30 -10.47 -8.73 14.08
CA ASN A 30 -10.57 -9.33 15.41
C ASN A 30 -11.74 -10.33 15.57
N GLY A 31 -12.16 -10.98 14.47
CA GLY A 31 -13.17 -12.05 14.50
C GLY A 31 -14.53 -11.67 13.92
N LEU A 32 -15.52 -12.56 14.07
CA LEU A 32 -16.81 -12.49 13.40
C LEU A 32 -17.62 -11.22 13.76
N LEU A 33 -17.61 -10.83 15.04
CA LEU A 33 -18.26 -9.60 15.53
C LEU A 33 -17.65 -8.32 14.92
N GLY A 34 -16.34 -8.30 14.74
CA GLY A 34 -15.64 -7.21 14.07
C GLY A 34 -16.08 -7.05 12.61
N LYS A 35 -16.21 -8.18 11.89
CA LYS A 35 -16.70 -8.20 10.51
C LYS A 35 -18.13 -7.67 10.40
N ILE A 36 -19.02 -8.07 11.31
CA ILE A 36 -20.41 -7.58 11.36
C ILE A 36 -20.45 -6.06 11.59
N LYS A 37 -19.68 -5.54 12.57
CA LYS A 37 -19.59 -4.09 12.83
C LYS A 37 -19.04 -3.30 11.64
N ALA A 38 -18.06 -3.85 10.92
CA ALA A 38 -17.50 -3.21 9.73
C ALA A 38 -18.51 -3.14 8.57
N VAL A 39 -19.30 -4.19 8.36
CA VAL A 39 -20.39 -4.20 7.35
C VAL A 39 -21.47 -3.17 7.69
N LEU A 40 -21.84 -3.05 8.97
CA LEU A 40 -22.82 -2.05 9.42
C LEU A 40 -22.33 -0.61 9.20
N LYS A 41 -21.04 -0.34 9.41
CA LYS A 41 -20.49 1.02 9.29
C LYS A 41 -20.38 1.54 7.85
N ARG A 42 -20.47 0.68 6.81
CA ARG A 42 -20.42 0.94 5.35
C ARG A 42 -19.28 1.82 4.79
N ARG A 43 -18.91 2.91 5.47
CA ARG A 43 -17.91 3.94 5.11
C ARG A 43 -16.51 3.39 4.85
N GLY A 44 -16.06 2.39 5.60
CA GLY A 44 -14.70 1.86 5.46
C GLY A 44 -14.58 0.66 4.52
N LEU A 45 -15.69 0.17 3.95
CA LEU A 45 -15.64 -0.98 3.05
C LEU A 45 -14.78 -0.66 1.81
N PRO A 46 -13.98 -1.62 1.31
CA PRO A 46 -13.25 -1.47 0.05
C PRO A 46 -14.17 -1.01 -1.08
N THR A 47 -13.78 0.03 -1.80
CA THR A 47 -14.55 0.54 -2.95
C THR A 47 -13.94 0.14 -4.29
N SER A 48 -12.73 -0.44 -4.27
CA SER A 48 -11.97 -0.78 -5.47
C SER A 48 -11.17 -2.07 -5.30
N ASN A 49 -9.86 -2.01 -5.02
CA ASN A 49 -8.99 -3.18 -5.06
C ASN A 49 -9.11 -4.09 -3.82
N TRP A 50 -10.23 -4.79 -3.71
CA TRP A 50 -10.43 -5.85 -2.73
C TRP A 50 -9.44 -7.02 -2.85
N ILE A 51 -8.69 -7.13 -3.96
CA ILE A 51 -7.65 -8.15 -4.14
C ILE A 51 -6.58 -8.05 -3.05
N ILE A 52 -6.35 -6.85 -2.49
CA ILE A 52 -5.40 -6.63 -1.40
C ILE A 52 -5.76 -7.42 -0.14
N THR A 53 -7.03 -7.78 0.04
CA THR A 53 -7.48 -8.58 1.19
C THR A 53 -7.43 -10.09 0.95
N ARG A 54 -7.12 -10.53 -0.28
CA ARG A 54 -7.02 -11.96 -0.60
C ARG A 54 -5.73 -12.55 -0.02
N PRO A 55 -5.78 -13.75 0.57
CA PRO A 55 -4.58 -14.43 1.00
C PRO A 55 -3.70 -14.79 -0.22
N TYR A 56 -2.38 -14.78 -0.01
CA TYR A 56 -1.43 -15.28 -1.01
C TYR A 56 -1.68 -16.74 -1.34
N HIS A 57 -1.35 -17.14 -2.57
CA HIS A 57 -1.33 -18.55 -2.97
C HIS A 57 -0.40 -19.36 -2.04
N LYS A 58 -0.69 -20.65 -1.87
CA LYS A 58 0.06 -21.55 -0.97
C LYS A 58 1.58 -21.55 -1.24
N ASP A 59 1.99 -21.36 -2.48
CA ASP A 59 3.42 -21.33 -2.86
C ASP A 59 4.12 -20.02 -2.47
N LEU A 60 3.36 -18.96 -2.20
CA LEU A 60 3.88 -17.62 -1.85
C LEU A 60 3.67 -17.27 -0.37
N ILE A 61 2.75 -17.95 0.32
CA ILE A 61 2.35 -17.60 1.68
C ILE A 61 3.49 -17.72 2.70
N GLY A 62 4.39 -18.70 2.52
CA GLY A 62 5.56 -18.87 3.38
C GLY A 62 6.47 -17.64 3.33
N ARG A 63 6.83 -17.20 2.11
CA ARG A 63 7.66 -16.00 1.88
C ARG A 63 7.00 -14.74 2.44
N SER A 64 5.69 -14.55 2.20
CA SER A 64 4.96 -13.40 2.74
C SER A 64 4.95 -13.38 4.27
N LYS A 65 4.72 -14.53 4.92
CA LYS A 65 4.74 -14.65 6.38
C LYS A 65 6.12 -14.35 6.97
N ASN A 66 7.18 -14.89 6.36
CA ASN A 66 8.55 -14.66 6.82
C ASN A 66 8.92 -13.19 6.72
N GLN A 67 8.61 -12.53 5.60
CA GLN A 67 8.86 -11.10 5.43
C GLN A 67 8.11 -10.25 6.44
N GLY A 68 6.82 -10.54 6.66
CA GLY A 68 6.03 -9.85 7.68
C GLY A 68 6.62 -10.04 9.08
N MET A 69 7.00 -11.27 9.44
CA MET A 69 7.62 -11.57 10.73
C MET A 69 8.93 -10.80 10.92
N SER A 70 9.85 -10.87 9.97
CA SER A 70 11.12 -10.15 10.03
C SER A 70 10.93 -8.64 10.16
N PHE A 71 9.96 -8.08 9.43
CA PHE A 71 9.63 -6.65 9.51
C PHE A 71 9.13 -6.26 10.90
N PHE A 72 8.11 -6.95 11.43
CA PHE A 72 7.55 -6.61 12.74
C PHE A 72 8.55 -6.82 13.87
N ASN A 73 9.36 -7.89 13.81
CA ASN A 73 10.46 -8.11 14.75
C ASN A 73 11.49 -6.97 14.69
N HIS A 74 11.83 -6.47 13.50
CA HIS A 74 12.78 -5.36 13.33
C HIS A 74 12.32 -4.07 14.02
N ILE A 75 11.02 -3.78 13.97
CA ILE A 75 10.42 -2.60 14.61
C ILE A 75 9.93 -2.85 16.04
N GLY A 76 10.17 -4.05 16.59
CA GLY A 76 9.87 -4.37 18.00
C GLY A 76 8.39 -4.58 18.31
N ILE A 77 7.59 -4.95 17.31
CA ILE A 77 6.15 -5.19 17.50
C ILE A 77 5.90 -6.71 17.58
N ASP A 78 5.35 -7.16 18.71
CA ASP A 78 5.01 -8.56 18.92
C ASP A 78 3.89 -9.02 17.97
N ARG A 79 3.90 -10.30 17.61
CA ARG A 79 2.88 -10.91 16.76
C ARG A 79 1.48 -10.78 17.34
N GLU A 80 1.35 -10.93 18.66
CA GLU A 80 0.10 -10.92 19.40
C GLU A 80 -0.35 -9.50 19.80
N ASP A 81 0.52 -8.49 19.65
CA ASP A 81 0.16 -7.09 19.85
C ASP A 81 -0.63 -6.55 18.65
N LYS A 82 -1.92 -6.90 18.62
CA LYS A 82 -2.84 -6.50 17.55
C LYS A 82 -2.99 -4.98 17.45
N VAL A 83 -2.88 -4.26 18.57
CA VAL A 83 -3.05 -2.79 18.59
C VAL A 83 -1.86 -2.14 17.89
N ALA A 84 -0.63 -2.47 18.30
CA ALA A 84 0.57 -1.92 17.67
C ALA A 84 0.66 -2.30 16.18
N ARG A 85 0.21 -3.51 15.79
CA ARG A 85 0.16 -3.92 14.38
C ARG A 85 -0.87 -3.15 13.56
N ASP A 86 -2.03 -2.84 14.14
CA ASP A 86 -3.04 -2.02 13.48
C ASP A 86 -2.60 -0.56 13.36
N GLU A 87 -1.88 -0.03 14.35
CA GLU A 87 -1.26 1.30 14.30
C GLU A 87 -0.14 1.36 13.25
N ALA A 88 0.75 0.37 13.21
CA ALA A 88 1.77 0.26 12.18
C ALA A 88 1.16 0.14 10.77
N TRP A 89 0.03 -0.56 10.63
CA TRP A 89 -0.70 -0.61 9.37
C TRP A 89 -1.32 0.75 9.01
N ALA A 90 -1.89 1.46 10.00
CA ALA A 90 -2.52 2.77 9.83
C ALA A 90 -1.57 3.82 9.26
N ARG A 91 -0.26 3.69 9.50
CA ARG A 91 0.79 4.53 8.87
C ARG A 91 0.77 4.52 7.34
N ASN A 92 0.19 3.51 6.71
CA ASN A 92 -0.02 3.58 5.26
C ASN A 92 -0.98 4.73 4.88
N TYR A 93 -1.95 5.02 5.73
CA TYR A 93 -3.03 5.97 5.50
C TYR A 93 -2.69 7.40 5.95
N ASP A 94 -1.61 7.56 6.71
CA ASP A 94 -0.93 8.85 6.87
C ASP A 94 0.29 9.01 5.95
N PHE A 95 0.42 8.13 4.95
CA PHE A 95 1.50 8.12 3.98
C PHE A 95 2.89 8.11 4.63
N PHE A 96 2.99 7.52 5.83
CA PHE A 96 4.19 7.52 6.69
C PHE A 96 4.69 8.93 7.05
N GLY A 97 3.80 9.93 7.04
CA GLY A 97 4.15 11.33 7.25
C GLY A 97 4.78 12.04 6.03
N ALA A 98 4.81 11.38 4.87
CA ALA A 98 5.37 12.00 3.67
C ALA A 98 4.56 13.23 3.22
N PRO A 99 5.23 14.29 2.72
CA PRO A 99 4.57 15.51 2.24
C PRO A 99 3.85 15.32 0.90
N VAL A 100 4.17 14.26 0.17
CA VAL A 100 3.60 13.96 -1.15
C VAL A 100 3.15 12.50 -1.21
N GLU A 101 1.97 12.29 -1.79
CA GLU A 101 1.45 10.97 -2.16
C GLU A 101 1.12 10.96 -3.66
N LEU A 102 1.67 9.98 -4.39
CA LEU A 102 1.35 9.76 -5.80
C LEU A 102 0.41 8.56 -5.94
N PHE A 103 -0.76 8.76 -6.56
CA PHE A 103 -1.68 7.67 -6.88
C PHE A 103 -1.54 7.27 -8.35
N ILE A 104 -1.19 6.00 -8.60
CA ILE A 104 -0.88 5.48 -9.94
C ILE A 104 -2.11 4.80 -10.53
N PHE A 105 -2.55 5.27 -11.69
CA PHE A 105 -3.73 4.77 -12.38
C PHE A 105 -3.38 4.08 -13.70
N THR A 106 -3.94 2.90 -13.92
CA THR A 106 -3.76 2.10 -15.14
C THR A 106 -5.04 2.05 -15.97
N HIS A 107 -4.91 2.03 -17.30
CA HIS A 107 -6.07 1.91 -18.19
C HIS A 107 -6.65 0.50 -18.10
N LYS A 108 -7.98 0.40 -17.91
CA LYS A 108 -8.69 -0.87 -17.65
C LYS A 108 -8.64 -1.85 -18.83
N SER A 109 -8.56 -1.35 -20.07
CA SER A 109 -8.59 -2.22 -21.26
C SER A 109 -7.31 -3.02 -21.52
N LEU A 110 -6.19 -2.66 -20.88
CA LEU A 110 -4.87 -3.23 -21.21
C LEU A 110 -4.40 -4.30 -20.21
N GLY A 111 -5.13 -4.50 -19.10
CA GLY A 111 -4.84 -5.54 -18.11
C GLY A 111 -3.37 -5.56 -17.67
N LYS A 112 -2.73 -6.74 -17.79
CA LYS A 112 -1.34 -6.98 -17.37
C LYS A 112 -0.32 -6.05 -18.04
N TYR A 113 -0.55 -5.61 -19.27
CA TYR A 113 0.38 -4.73 -19.97
C TYR A 113 0.37 -3.32 -19.36
N SER A 114 -0.82 -2.81 -19.04
CA SER A 114 -0.98 -1.54 -18.29
C SER A 114 -0.23 -1.57 -16.95
N ALA A 115 -0.32 -2.68 -16.22
CA ALA A 115 0.36 -2.87 -14.95
C ALA A 115 1.88 -3.01 -15.11
N SER A 116 2.33 -3.69 -16.17
CA SER A 116 3.75 -3.80 -16.52
C SER A 116 4.38 -2.43 -16.79
N ASP A 117 3.74 -1.63 -17.63
CA ASP A 117 4.21 -0.28 -17.96
C ASP A 117 4.23 0.63 -16.73
N ALA A 118 3.22 0.52 -15.87
CA ALA A 118 3.19 1.23 -14.60
C ALA A 118 4.33 0.79 -13.67
N GLY A 119 4.64 -0.50 -13.59
CA GLY A 119 5.77 -1.01 -12.81
C GLY A 119 7.11 -0.44 -13.27
N LEU A 120 7.35 -0.37 -14.57
CA LEU A 120 8.55 0.25 -15.15
C LEU A 120 8.64 1.74 -14.80
N PHE A 121 7.54 2.46 -14.96
CA PHE A 121 7.46 3.88 -14.59
C PHE A 121 7.75 4.10 -13.09
N MET A 122 7.08 3.33 -12.23
CA MET A 122 7.23 3.44 -10.78
C MET A 122 8.68 3.19 -10.36
N GLN A 123 9.33 2.16 -10.92
CA GLN A 123 10.73 1.87 -10.60
C GLN A 123 11.66 3.02 -11.03
N ASN A 124 11.45 3.60 -12.22
CA ASN A 124 12.23 4.76 -12.65
C ASN A 124 12.04 5.96 -11.73
N LEU A 125 10.80 6.22 -11.28
CA LEU A 125 10.49 7.27 -10.32
C LEU A 125 11.22 7.04 -8.99
N ILE A 126 11.14 5.82 -8.44
CA ILE A 126 11.79 5.43 -7.17
C ILE A 126 13.30 5.65 -7.24
N LEU A 127 13.95 5.14 -8.30
CA LEU A 127 15.40 5.29 -8.47
C LEU A 127 15.81 6.75 -8.67
N SER A 128 15.02 7.52 -9.44
CA SER A 128 15.28 8.95 -9.65
C SER A 128 15.05 9.80 -8.40
N ALA A 129 14.11 9.42 -7.53
CA ALA A 129 13.89 10.08 -6.25
C ALA A 129 15.09 9.82 -5.33
N HIS A 130 15.51 8.56 -5.24
CA HIS A 130 16.65 8.16 -4.41
C HIS A 130 17.96 8.83 -4.84
N SER A 131 18.22 8.97 -6.15
CA SER A 131 19.41 9.68 -6.64
C SER A 131 19.44 11.18 -6.27
N ARG A 132 18.29 11.72 -5.83
CA ARG A 132 18.12 13.11 -5.37
C ARG A 132 17.99 13.22 -3.85
N GLY A 133 18.29 12.16 -3.10
CA GLY A 133 18.22 12.14 -1.64
C GLY A 133 16.80 12.02 -1.07
N LEU A 134 15.81 11.65 -1.90
CA LEU A 134 14.44 11.43 -1.46
C LEU A 134 14.18 9.95 -1.18
N GLY A 135 13.26 9.67 -0.26
CA GLY A 135 12.72 8.35 0.03
C GLY A 135 11.35 8.15 -0.61
N THR A 136 11.05 6.91 -0.95
CA THR A 136 9.74 6.50 -1.46
C THR A 136 9.26 5.20 -0.81
N CYS A 137 7.95 5.07 -0.61
CA CYS A 137 7.34 3.80 -0.22
C CYS A 137 6.19 3.46 -1.18
N PRO A 138 6.29 2.40 -2.00
CA PRO A 138 5.16 1.91 -2.79
C PRO A 138 4.12 1.23 -1.91
N GLN A 139 2.86 1.64 -2.04
CA GLN A 139 1.78 1.25 -1.14
C GLN A 139 0.64 0.58 -1.89
N GLY A 140 0.47 -0.72 -1.66
CA GLY A 140 -0.76 -1.41 -2.05
C GLY A 140 -1.95 -0.96 -1.20
N ALA A 141 -1.73 -0.71 0.10
CA ALA A 141 -2.79 -0.46 1.08
C ALA A 141 -3.74 0.71 0.71
N VAL A 142 -3.21 1.76 0.07
CA VAL A 142 -3.98 2.94 -0.33
C VAL A 142 -4.87 2.70 -1.55
N ALA A 143 -4.67 1.60 -2.28
CA ALA A 143 -5.45 1.27 -3.48
C ALA A 143 -6.85 0.71 -3.18
N VAL A 144 -7.24 0.63 -1.90
CA VAL A 144 -8.52 0.07 -1.44
C VAL A 144 -9.68 1.06 -1.59
N TRP A 145 -9.40 2.37 -1.51
CA TRP A 145 -10.39 3.45 -1.53
C TRP A 145 -10.21 4.43 -2.70
N GLU A 146 -10.25 3.91 -3.92
CA GLU A 146 -10.18 4.71 -5.16
C GLU A 146 -11.23 5.82 -5.22
N ASP A 147 -12.41 5.63 -4.62
CA ASP A 147 -13.48 6.64 -4.57
C ASP A 147 -13.04 7.93 -3.86
N ALA A 148 -12.23 7.81 -2.80
CA ALA A 148 -11.73 8.96 -2.07
C ALA A 148 -10.75 9.77 -2.93
N VAL A 149 -9.85 9.09 -3.67
CA VAL A 149 -8.93 9.74 -4.60
C VAL A 149 -9.69 10.44 -5.74
N ARG A 150 -10.75 9.82 -6.26
CA ARG A 150 -11.60 10.40 -7.32
C ARG A 150 -12.40 11.63 -6.90
N LYS A 151 -12.60 11.86 -5.59
CA LYS A 151 -13.23 13.10 -5.10
C LYS A 151 -12.28 14.30 -5.21
N GLU A 152 -10.97 14.06 -5.19
CA GLU A 152 -9.94 15.10 -5.21
C GLU A 152 -9.38 15.34 -6.62
N PHE A 153 -9.55 14.39 -7.54
CA PHE A 153 -8.95 14.44 -8.88
C PHE A 153 -9.93 14.02 -9.99
N GLU A 154 -9.89 14.75 -11.10
CA GLU A 154 -10.61 14.38 -12.33
C GLU A 154 -9.97 13.17 -13.01
N ILE A 155 -10.49 11.99 -12.72
CA ILE A 155 -9.98 10.73 -13.26
C ILE A 155 -11.05 10.10 -14.15
N SER A 156 -10.72 9.86 -15.42
CA SER A 156 -11.61 9.15 -16.33
C SER A 156 -12.01 7.76 -15.78
N LYS A 157 -13.26 7.36 -16.03
CA LYS A 157 -13.81 6.03 -15.68
C LYS A 157 -13.05 4.87 -16.33
N ASN A 158 -12.27 5.13 -17.37
CA ASN A 158 -11.48 4.14 -18.11
C ASN A 158 -10.20 3.73 -17.37
N TYR A 159 -9.84 4.41 -16.28
CA TYR A 159 -8.69 4.10 -15.45
C TYR A 159 -9.13 3.48 -14.13
N SER A 160 -8.30 2.64 -13.51
CA SER A 160 -8.44 2.24 -12.10
C SER A 160 -7.14 2.50 -11.35
N LEU A 161 -7.26 2.68 -10.03
CA LEU A 161 -6.12 2.84 -9.14
C LEU A 161 -5.37 1.51 -9.08
N LEU A 162 -4.06 1.56 -9.27
CA LEU A 162 -3.16 0.41 -9.14
C LEU A 162 -2.57 0.34 -7.73
N CYS A 163 -1.93 1.44 -7.31
CA CYS A 163 -1.26 1.59 -6.02
C CYS A 163 -0.97 3.08 -5.75
N GLY A 164 -0.41 3.38 -4.58
CA GLY A 164 0.20 4.66 -4.28
C GLY A 164 1.71 4.58 -4.10
N ILE A 165 2.37 5.73 -4.04
CA ILE A 165 3.78 5.91 -3.69
C ILE A 165 3.88 7.19 -2.86
N CYS A 166 4.23 7.06 -1.58
CA CYS A 166 4.56 8.23 -0.77
C CYS A 166 6.00 8.67 -1.07
N LEU A 167 6.25 9.98 -1.04
CA LEU A 167 7.53 10.60 -1.42
C LEU A 167 7.88 11.73 -0.45
N GLY A 168 9.10 11.71 0.08
CA GLY A 168 9.58 12.73 1.01
C GLY A 168 11.07 12.59 1.32
N TYR A 169 11.55 13.32 2.32
CA TYR A 169 12.88 13.10 2.88
C TYR A 169 12.81 12.00 3.94
N PRO A 170 13.67 10.96 3.89
CA PRO A 170 13.69 9.92 4.91
C PRO A 170 14.03 10.49 6.28
N SER A 171 13.40 9.96 7.32
CA SER A 171 13.81 10.20 8.71
C SER A 171 14.86 9.17 9.16
N ASP A 172 15.51 9.42 10.29
CA ASP A 172 16.46 8.48 10.92
C ASP A 172 15.76 7.38 11.75
N GLU A 173 14.45 7.18 11.57
CA GLU A 173 13.70 6.17 12.30
C GLU A 173 14.21 4.75 12.01
N ARG A 174 14.24 3.90 13.04
CA ARG A 174 14.74 2.52 12.97
C ARG A 174 14.11 1.70 11.84
N VAL A 175 12.83 1.92 11.52
CA VAL A 175 12.13 1.21 10.43
C VAL A 175 12.83 1.37 9.08
N ASN A 176 13.49 2.51 8.83
CA ASN A 176 14.18 2.80 7.57
C ASN A 176 15.49 2.02 7.40
N SER A 177 16.00 1.39 8.47
CA SER A 177 17.18 0.50 8.39
C SER A 177 16.82 -0.97 8.13
N PHE A 178 15.53 -1.29 7.99
CA PHE A 178 15.09 -2.66 7.72
C PHE A 178 15.61 -3.17 6.36
N LYS A 179 16.26 -4.33 6.37
CA LYS A 179 16.70 -5.02 5.17
C LYS A 179 15.81 -6.23 4.92
N ALA A 180 14.89 -6.08 3.98
CA ALA A 180 13.98 -7.13 3.58
C ALA A 180 14.73 -8.27 2.86
N ASP A 181 14.37 -9.51 3.17
CA ASP A 181 14.94 -10.69 2.50
C ASP A 181 14.62 -10.68 1.00
N ARG A 182 15.51 -11.27 0.20
CA ARG A 182 15.40 -11.33 -1.27
C ARG A 182 15.71 -12.75 -1.73
N PRO A 183 14.90 -13.33 -2.64
CA PRO A 183 15.22 -14.63 -3.21
C PRO A 183 16.53 -14.56 -3.97
N SER A 184 17.32 -15.63 -3.89
CA SER A 184 18.48 -15.84 -4.74
C SER A 184 18.07 -15.97 -6.22
N PRO A 185 18.98 -15.71 -7.17
CA PRO A 185 18.69 -15.91 -8.59
C PRO A 185 18.19 -17.33 -8.92
N SER A 186 18.74 -18.37 -8.28
CA SER A 186 18.33 -19.76 -8.47
C SER A 186 16.88 -20.04 -8.09
N GLU A 187 16.28 -19.26 -7.18
CA GLU A 187 14.88 -19.42 -6.80
C GLU A 187 13.90 -18.83 -7.81
N ILE A 188 14.36 -17.94 -8.70
CA ILE A 188 13.51 -17.25 -9.69
C ILE A 188 13.83 -17.66 -11.13
N ILE A 189 14.97 -18.32 -11.36
CA ILE A 189 15.34 -18.87 -12.66
C ILE A 189 14.70 -20.26 -12.79
N LEU A 190 13.87 -20.43 -13.81
CA LEU A 190 13.27 -21.74 -14.10
C LEU A 190 14.35 -22.70 -14.64
N PRO A 191 14.34 -23.98 -14.22
CA PRO A 191 15.22 -24.98 -14.80
C PRO A 191 14.87 -25.19 -16.28
N LYS A 192 15.88 -25.50 -17.09
CA LYS A 192 15.67 -25.94 -18.48
C LYS A 192 15.00 -27.32 -18.47
N LYS A 193 14.15 -27.57 -19.46
CA LYS A 193 13.61 -28.90 -19.74
C LYS A 193 14.66 -29.79 -20.39
#